data_AF-A0A7W1YKX2-F1
#
_entry.id   AF-A0A7W1YKX2-F1
#
_cell.length_a   1.000
_cell.length_b   1.000
_cell.length_c   1.000
_cell.angle_alpha   90.00
_cell.angle_beta   90.00
_cell.angle_gamma   90.00
#
_symmetry.space_group_name_H-M   'P 1'
#
loop_
_entity.id
_entity.type
_entity.pdbx_description
1 polymer ?
#
loop_
_entity_poly.entity_id
_entity_poly.type
_entity_poly.pdbx_seq_one_letter_code
_entity_poly.pdbx_strand_id
1 'polypeptide(L)' 'LHLVRCVVRRAERDLVAARHALPERVFNPECLRYLNRLSDLCFVWARQANDGGRGDVLWRPGGGPP' A
#
# COMPACT_ATOMS: atom_id res chain seq x y z
N LEU A 1 -0.57 8.21 -7.73
CA LEU A 1 -0.75 7.80 -6.32
C LEU A 1 -0.67 6.28 -6.09
N HIS A 2 -1.09 5.43 -7.03
CA HIS A 2 -0.91 3.97 -6.89
C HIS A 2 0.56 3.52 -6.70
N LEU A 3 1.53 4.20 -7.33
CA LEU A 3 2.96 3.93 -7.10
C LEU A 3 3.37 4.16 -5.63
N VAL A 4 2.90 5.27 -5.03
CA VAL A 4 3.17 5.59 -3.63
C VAL A 4 2.65 4.48 -2.72
N ARG A 5 1.42 3.99 -2.97
CA ARG A 5 0.88 2.82 -2.27
C ARG A 5 1.83 1.62 -2.34
N CYS A 6 2.36 1.29 -3.53
CA CYS A 6 3.30 0.18 -3.68
C CYS A 6 4.58 0.38 -2.86
N VAL A 7 5.13 1.61 -2.84
CA VAL A 7 6.31 1.96 -2.03
C VAL A 7 6.01 1.83 -0.53
N VAL A 8 4.85 2.32 -0.06
CA VAL A 8 4.42 2.20 1.34
C VAL A 8 4.28 0.72 1.75
N ARG A 9 3.67 -0.12 0.90
CA ARG A 9 3.56 -1.56 1.17
C ARG A 9 4.92 -2.28 1.18
N ARG A 10 5.90 -1.79 0.41
CA ARG A 10 7.29 -2.29 0.48
C ARG A 10 7.92 -1.91 1.81
N ALA A 11 7.84 -0.63 2.21
CA ALA A 11 8.34 -0.17 3.50
C ALA A 11 7.70 -0.91 4.69
N GLU A 12 6.40 -1.24 4.62
CA GLU A 12 5.70 -2.08 5.62
C GLU A 12 6.38 -3.45 5.74
N ARG A 13 6.67 -4.13 4.62
CA ARG A 13 7.35 -5.44 4.62
C ARG A 13 8.80 -5.33 5.11
N ASP A 14 9.52 -4.29 4.72
CA ASP A 14 10.89 -4.05 5.15
C ASP A 14 10.95 -3.83 6.67
N LEU A 15 9.97 -3.13 7.25
CA LEU A 15 9.86 -2.96 8.70
C LEU A 15 9.53 -4.27 9.41
N VAL A 16 8.63 -5.10 8.85
CA VAL A 16 8.36 -6.45 9.40
C VAL A 16 9.64 -7.29 9.38
N ALA A 17 10.35 -7.33 8.25
CA ALA A 17 11.62 -8.06 8.13
C ALA A 17 12.67 -7.56 9.13
N ALA A 18 12.82 -6.25 9.28
CA ALA A 18 13.75 -5.65 10.25
C ALA A 18 13.40 -6.01 11.70
N ARG A 19 12.11 -6.04 12.06
CA ARG A 19 11.67 -6.46 13.40
C ARG A 19 11.99 -7.92 13.69
N HIS A 20 11.91 -8.80 12.68
CA HIS A 20 12.31 -10.20 12.84
C HIS A 20 13.82 -10.38 12.90
N ALA A 21 14.59 -9.63 12.10
CA ALA A 21 16.04 -9.72 12.06
C ALA A 21 16.74 -9.11 13.29
N LEU A 22 16.09 -8.17 13.97
CA LEU A 22 16.64 -7.42 15.11
C LEU A 22 15.72 -7.52 16.33
N PRO A 23 15.60 -8.69 16.98
CA PRO A 23 14.64 -8.90 18.08
C PRO A 23 14.92 -8.01 19.31
N GLU A 24 16.19 -7.70 19.58
CA GLU A 24 16.61 -6.85 20.71
C GLU A 24 16.32 -5.36 20.46
N ARG A 25 16.05 -4.97 19.21
CA ARG A 25 15.82 -3.57 18.85
C ARG A 25 14.35 -3.21 19.07
N VAL A 26 14.11 -2.21 19.89
CA VAL A 26 12.76 -1.66 20.09
C VAL A 26 12.42 -0.75 18.90
N PHE A 27 11.40 -1.14 18.13
CA PHE A 27 10.79 -0.31 17.10
C PHE A 27 9.51 0.33 17.66
N ASN A 28 9.19 1.55 17.22
CA ASN A 28 7.91 2.16 17.57
C ASN A 28 6.74 1.28 17.05
N PRO A 29 5.85 0.78 17.93
CA PRO A 29 4.76 -0.13 17.55
C PRO A 29 3.70 0.53 16.66
N GLU A 30 3.64 1.86 16.62
CA GLU A 30 2.72 2.60 15.75
C GLU A 30 3.16 2.60 14.28
N CYS A 31 4.44 2.38 13.98
CA CYS A 31 4.95 2.47 12.61
C CYS A 31 4.28 1.46 11.67
N LEU A 32 4.08 0.20 12.10
CA LEU A 32 3.39 -0.79 11.26
C LEU A 32 1.92 -0.43 11.04
N ARG A 33 1.22 -0.01 12.09
CA ARG A 33 -0.18 0.44 11.99
C ARG A 33 -0.30 1.63 11.04
N TYR A 34 0.61 2.59 11.15
CA TYR A 34 0.66 3.76 10.30
C TYR A 34 0.91 3.39 8.83
N LEU A 35 1.94 2.59 8.53
CA LEU A 35 2.24 2.17 7.16
C LEU A 35 1.08 1.39 6.53
N ASN A 36 0.43 0.54 7.32
CA ASN A 36 -0.74 -0.21 6.87
C ASN A 36 -1.89 0.73 6.45
N ARG A 37 -2.31 1.65 7.34
CA ARG A 37 -3.37 2.63 7.08
C ARG A 37 -3.00 3.65 5.99
N LEU A 38 -1.74 4.07 5.92
CA LEU A 38 -1.25 4.95 4.86
C LEU A 38 -1.38 4.30 3.49
N SER A 39 -1.17 2.98 3.40
CA SER A 39 -1.34 2.26 2.14
C SER A 39 -2.81 2.26 1.67
N ASP A 40 -3.77 2.16 2.61
CA ASP A 40 -5.20 2.27 2.32
C ASP A 40 -5.58 3.69 1.89
N LEU A 41 -5.08 4.71 2.60
CA LEU A 41 -5.30 6.11 2.25
C LEU A 41 -4.77 6.43 0.86
N CYS A 42 -3.57 5.95 0.52
CA CYS A 42 -2.99 6.13 -0.81
C CYS A 42 -3.83 5.45 -1.90
N PHE A 43 -4.52 4.34 -1.59
CA PHE A 43 -5.47 3.72 -2.52
C PHE A 43 -6.71 4.60 -2.72
N VAL A 44 -7.33 5.08 -1.65
CA VAL A 44 -8.49 5.98 -1.72
C VAL A 44 -8.18 7.24 -2.50
N TRP A 45 -7.05 7.90 -2.20
CA TRP A 45 -6.64 9.10 -2.93
C TRP A 45 -6.30 8.84 -4.38
N ALA A 46 -5.75 7.66 -4.72
CA ALA A 46 -5.51 7.31 -6.11
C ALA A 46 -6.81 7.21 -6.92
N ARG A 47 -7.84 6.57 -6.35
CA ARG A 47 -9.17 6.51 -7.00
C ARG A 47 -9.80 7.89 -7.09
N GLN A 48 -9.72 8.67 -6.02
CA GLN A 48 -10.24 10.04 -6.04
C GLN A 48 -9.59 10.89 -7.16
N ALA A 49 -8.27 10.76 -7.35
CA ALA A 49 -7.54 11.43 -8.41
C ALA A 49 -7.92 10.91 -9.83
N ASN A 50 -8.39 9.66 -9.94
CA ASN A 50 -8.90 9.07 -11.19
C ASN A 50 -10.39 9.40 -11.40
N ASP A 51 -10.74 10.68 -11.34
CA ASP A 51 -12.11 11.17 -11.54
C ASP A 51 -13.14 10.52 -10.58
N GLY A 52 -12.81 10.48 -9.29
CA GLY A 52 -13.64 9.80 -8.29
C GLY A 52 -13.78 8.28 -8.51
N GLY A 53 -12.84 7.69 -9.24
CA GLY A 53 -12.79 6.27 -9.58
C GLY A 53 -13.45 5.91 -10.91
N ARG A 54 -14.01 6.88 -11.66
CA ARG A 54 -14.58 6.61 -12.99
C ARG A 54 -13.51 6.31 -14.05
N GLY A 55 -12.29 6.81 -13.84
CA GLY A 55 -11.13 6.52 -14.69
C GLY A 55 -10.34 5.28 -14.26
N ASP A 56 -10.80 4.52 -13.27
CA ASP A 56 -10.08 3.34 -12.80
C ASP A 56 -10.07 2.22 -13.86
N VAL A 57 -8.89 1.63 -14.08
CA VAL A 57 -8.76 0.44 -14.92
C VAL A 57 -9.28 -0.77 -14.15
N LEU A 58 -10.46 -1.25 -14.54
CA LEU A 58 -11.08 -2.41 -13.92
C LEU A 58 -10.35 -3.70 -14.33
N TRP A 59 -10.06 -4.54 -13.35
CA TRP A 59 -9.53 -5.87 -13.61
C TRP A 59 -10.58 -6.73 -14.33
N ARG A 60 -10.21 -7.27 -15.50
CA ARG A 60 -11.06 -8.18 -16.29
C ARG A 60 -10.57 -9.62 -16.12
N PRO A 61 -11.34 -10.51 -15.47
CA PRO A 61 -11.00 -11.92 -15.41
C PRO A 61 -10.97 -12.54 -16.81
N GLY A 62 -9.92 -13.32 -17.12
CA GLY A 62 -9.85 -14.12 -18.34
C GLY A 62 -9.34 -13.41 -19.60
N GLY A 63 -8.98 -12.12 -19.56
CA GLY A 63 -8.25 -11.45 -20.66
C GLY A 63 -9.00 -11.39 -22.00
N GLY A 64 -10.34 -11.40 -21.99
CA GLY A 64 -11.14 -11.26 -23.21
C GLY A 64 -10.96 -9.89 -23.89
N PRO A 65 -11.14 -9.82 -25.22
CA PRO A 65 -10.88 -8.61 -26.02
C PRO A 65 -11.71 -7.39 -25.57
N PRO A 66 -11.27 -6.17 -25.93
CA PRO A 66 -11.79 -4.90 -25.41
C PRO A 66 -13.30 -4.73 -25.51
#